data_AF-A0A7K1LB78-F1
#
_entry.id   AF-A0A7K1LB78-F1
#
_cell.length_a   1.000
_cell.length_b   1.000
_cell.length_c   1.000
_cell.angle_alpha   90.00
_cell.angle_beta   90.00
_cell.angle_gamma   90.00
#
_symmetry.space_group_name_H-M   'P 1'
#
loop_
_entity.id
_entity.type
_entity.pdbx_description
1 polymer ?
#
loop_
_entity_poly.entity_id
_entity_poly.type
_entity_poly.pdbx_seq_one_letter_code
_entity_poly.pdbx_strand_id
1 'polypeptide(L)'
;MPSRRRCGVHLTQRGHTPHRPRVAAARAAGHVHELELASWLPIKQGLTPHKLRHSHRVWLDEIGTPAILTHDRLGHSMPGIGGTYAHVSLLMRDQLRTRLQARWEAALDERLAICPTSPVPLLNKLLAGRRATA
;
A
#
# COMPACT_ATOMS: atom_id res chain seq x y z
N MET A 1 25.35 -21.07 40.45
CA MET A 1 24.76 -21.56 39.17
C MET A 1 23.35 -22.07 39.45
N PRO A 2 22.34 -21.94 38.55
CA PRO A 2 22.39 -21.64 37.11
C PRO A 2 21.77 -20.27 36.75
N SER A 3 22.47 -19.38 36.05
CA SER A 3 22.51 -19.22 34.58
C SER A 3 21.15 -18.97 33.91
N ARG A 4 20.69 -17.70 33.96
CA ARG A 4 19.64 -17.18 33.08
C ARG A 4 20.26 -16.92 31.71
N ARG A 5 19.96 -17.79 30.74
CA ARG A 5 20.36 -17.62 29.35
C ARG A 5 19.70 -16.36 28.79
N ARG A 6 20.51 -15.40 28.32
CA ARG A 6 20.06 -14.32 27.45
C ARG A 6 19.61 -14.95 26.14
N CYS A 7 18.34 -14.78 25.78
CA CYS A 7 17.85 -15.10 24.45
C CYS A 7 18.36 -14.02 23.50
N GLY A 8 19.55 -14.23 22.94
CA GLY A 8 20.06 -13.42 21.84
C GLY A 8 19.24 -13.73 20.60
N VAL A 9 18.37 -12.81 20.20
CA VAL A 9 17.72 -12.87 18.89
C VAL A 9 18.80 -12.49 17.87
N HIS A 10 19.48 -13.49 17.30
CA HIS A 10 20.18 -13.32 16.04
C HIS A 10 19.14 -13.09 14.95
N LEU A 11 18.78 -11.83 14.72
CA LEU A 11 18.17 -11.39 13.47
C LEU A 11 19.24 -11.52 12.39
N THR A 12 19.40 -12.72 11.84
CA THR A 12 20.03 -12.88 10.53
C THR A 12 19.18 -12.08 9.55
N GLN A 13 19.66 -10.90 9.15
CA GLN A 13 19.12 -10.19 8.00
C GLN A 13 19.32 -11.09 6.78
N ARG A 14 18.32 -11.94 6.49
CA ARG A 14 18.24 -12.58 5.18
C ARG A 14 18.06 -11.45 4.19
N GLY A 15 19.10 -11.20 3.39
CA GLY A 15 19.05 -10.25 2.28
C GLY A 15 17.80 -10.53 1.46
N HIS A 16 16.79 -9.67 1.60
CA HIS A 16 15.56 -9.77 0.87
C HIS A 16 15.89 -9.43 -0.57
N THR A 17 16.14 -10.43 -1.42
CA THR A 17 16.44 -10.21 -2.83
C THR A 17 15.14 -9.76 -3.49
N PRO A 18 14.97 -8.47 -3.83
CA PRO A 18 13.68 -8.01 -4.27
C PRO A 18 13.56 -8.34 -5.77
N HIS A 19 12.46 -9.00 -6.13
CA HIS A 19 11.89 -9.13 -7.50
C HIS A 19 12.60 -9.96 -8.58
N ARG A 20 13.93 -10.19 -8.54
CA ARG A 20 14.64 -10.94 -9.62
C ARG A 20 14.09 -12.36 -9.93
N PRO A 21 13.74 -13.20 -8.93
CA PRO A 21 13.26 -14.56 -9.19
C PRO A 21 11.91 -14.60 -9.93
N ARG A 22 11.04 -13.60 -9.69
CA ARG A 22 9.68 -13.55 -10.25
C ARG A 22 9.66 -13.13 -11.72
N VAL A 23 10.52 -12.18 -12.07
CA VAL A 23 10.72 -11.75 -13.46
C VAL A 23 11.32 -12.88 -14.30
N ALA A 24 12.27 -13.63 -13.74
CA ALA A 24 12.87 -14.78 -14.42
C ALA A 24 11.86 -15.91 -14.65
N ALA A 25 10.99 -16.18 -13.66
CA ALA A 25 9.95 -17.21 -13.78
C ALA A 25 8.88 -16.85 -14.82
N ALA A 26 8.46 -15.59 -14.89
CA ALA A 26 7.57 -15.12 -15.96
C ALA A 26 8.27 -15.37 -17.32
N ARG A 27 9.50 -14.87 -17.49
CA ARG A 27 10.26 -15.01 -18.75
C ARG A 27 10.39 -16.43 -19.25
N ALA A 28 10.58 -17.39 -18.35
CA ALA A 28 10.66 -18.81 -18.69
C ALA A 28 9.34 -19.39 -19.26
N ALA A 29 8.20 -18.79 -18.93
CA ALA A 29 6.87 -19.17 -19.41
C ALA A 29 6.45 -18.48 -20.73
N GLY A 30 7.27 -17.56 -21.26
CA GLY A 30 7.14 -17.03 -22.62
C GLY A 30 6.07 -15.96 -22.81
N HIS A 31 5.61 -15.27 -21.77
CA HIS A 31 4.71 -14.14 -21.93
C HIS A 31 5.50 -12.89 -22.37
N VAL A 32 5.18 -12.31 -23.52
CA VAL A 32 6.05 -11.27 -24.14
C VAL A 32 5.73 -9.84 -23.62
N HIS A 33 4.67 -9.69 -22.81
CA HIS A 33 4.22 -8.44 -22.14
C HIS A 33 4.57 -8.39 -20.62
N GLU A 34 5.57 -9.14 -20.18
CA GLU A 34 5.66 -9.69 -18.82
C GLU A 34 6.02 -8.80 -17.65
N LEU A 35 6.79 -7.72 -17.82
CA LEU A 35 7.25 -6.97 -16.65
C LEU A 35 6.12 -6.15 -16.01
N GLU A 36 5.20 -5.67 -16.84
CA GLU A 36 3.98 -5.00 -16.41
C GLU A 36 3.03 -6.02 -15.75
N LEU A 37 2.76 -7.15 -16.43
CA LEU A 37 1.96 -8.26 -15.88
C LEU A 37 2.55 -8.87 -14.60
N ALA A 38 3.88 -8.97 -14.49
CA ALA A 38 4.57 -9.42 -13.29
C ALA A 38 4.42 -8.45 -12.11
N SER A 39 4.18 -7.16 -12.39
CA SER A 39 3.84 -6.17 -11.35
C SER A 39 2.43 -6.41 -10.77
N TRP A 40 1.58 -7.15 -11.50
CA TRP A 40 0.23 -7.57 -11.05
C TRP A 40 0.21 -8.94 -10.37
N LEU A 41 1.35 -9.65 -10.30
CA LEU A 41 1.41 -10.89 -9.53
C LEU A 41 1.15 -10.62 -8.04
N PRO A 42 0.43 -11.50 -7.32
CA PRO A 42 0.12 -11.27 -5.92
C PRO A 42 1.39 -11.03 -5.09
N ILE A 43 1.45 -9.86 -4.43
CA ILE A 43 2.54 -9.51 -3.51
C ILE A 43 2.67 -10.56 -2.40
N LYS A 44 1.52 -11.10 -1.98
CA LYS A 44 1.38 -12.20 -1.02
C LYS A 44 0.36 -13.22 -1.56
N GLN A 45 0.67 -14.50 -1.45
CA GLN A 45 -0.29 -15.56 -1.78
C GLN A 45 -1.59 -15.40 -0.97
N GLY A 46 -2.73 -15.57 -1.64
CA GLY A 46 -4.04 -15.40 -1.02
C GLY A 46 -4.43 -13.95 -0.70
N LEU A 47 -3.68 -12.94 -1.16
CA LEU A 47 -4.13 -11.55 -1.15
C LEU A 47 -5.23 -11.38 -2.19
N THR A 48 -6.41 -10.96 -1.74
CA THR A 48 -7.56 -10.70 -2.61
C THR A 48 -7.87 -9.20 -2.63
N PRO A 49 -8.60 -8.70 -3.65
CA PRO A 49 -9.10 -7.32 -3.63
C PRO A 49 -9.89 -6.99 -2.36
N HIS A 50 -10.66 -7.94 -1.82
CA HIS A 50 -11.37 -7.76 -0.55
C HIS A 50 -10.42 -7.54 0.64
N LYS A 51 -9.29 -8.25 0.70
CA LYS A 51 -8.29 -8.02 1.75
C LYS A 51 -7.64 -6.63 1.64
N LEU A 52 -7.52 -6.07 0.43
CA LEU A 52 -7.07 -4.68 0.24
C LEU A 52 -8.07 -3.67 0.78
N ARG A 53 -9.38 -3.99 0.79
CA ARG A 53 -10.40 -3.15 1.44
C ARG A 53 -10.19 -3.07 2.96
N HIS A 54 -9.73 -4.15 3.60
CA HIS A 54 -9.35 -4.09 5.01
C HIS A 54 -8.12 -3.21 5.24
N SER A 55 -7.14 -3.23 4.33
CA SER A 55 -6.01 -2.29 4.38
C SER A 55 -6.49 -0.84 4.23
N HIS A 56 -7.48 -0.57 3.37
CA HIS A 56 -8.05 0.77 3.25
C HIS A 56 -8.67 1.26 4.56
N ARG A 57 -9.36 0.41 5.32
CA ARG A 57 -9.87 0.77 6.66
C ARG A 57 -8.75 1.25 7.58
N VAL A 58 -7.63 0.52 7.64
CA VAL A 58 -6.47 0.92 8.46
C VAL A 58 -5.96 2.30 8.05
N TRP A 59 -5.83 2.56 6.74
CA TRP A 59 -5.37 3.87 6.27
C TRP A 59 -6.31 5.01 6.62
N LEU A 60 -7.64 4.78 6.56
CA LEU A 60 -8.64 5.78 6.94
C LEU A 60 -8.51 6.13 8.44
N ASP A 61 -8.23 5.13 9.28
CA ASP A 61 -8.04 5.32 10.72
C ASP A 61 -6.74 6.09 11.00
N GLU A 62 -5.63 5.72 10.35
CA GLU A 62 -4.32 6.39 10.48
C GLU A 62 -4.36 7.87 10.11
N ILE A 63 -5.12 8.23 9.06
CA ILE A 63 -5.27 9.63 8.63
C ILE A 63 -6.39 10.37 9.37
N GLY A 64 -6.95 9.79 10.44
CA GLY A 64 -7.96 10.43 11.30
C GLY A 64 -9.26 10.74 10.56
N THR A 65 -9.75 9.82 9.74
CA THR A 65 -11.01 9.98 9.02
C THR A 65 -12.19 9.86 10.00
N PRO A 66 -13.17 10.79 9.98
CA PRO A 66 -14.36 10.68 10.82
C PRO A 66 -15.10 9.37 10.57
N ALA A 67 -15.60 8.74 11.64
CA ALA A 67 -16.21 7.41 11.55
C ALA A 67 -17.37 7.36 10.52
N ILE A 68 -18.21 8.39 10.44
CA ILE A 68 -19.33 8.44 9.49
C ILE A 68 -18.85 8.38 8.05
N LEU A 69 -17.75 9.09 7.75
CA LEU A 69 -17.14 9.07 6.43
C LEU A 69 -16.44 7.74 6.16
N THR A 70 -15.85 7.09 7.16
CA THR A 70 -15.28 5.76 6.95
C THR A 70 -16.36 4.73 6.63
N HIS A 71 -17.49 4.75 7.34
CA HIS A 71 -18.64 3.90 7.04
C HIS A 71 -19.15 4.16 5.61
N ASP A 72 -19.41 5.42 5.24
CA ASP A 72 -19.81 5.82 3.87
C ASP A 72 -18.82 5.36 2.80
N ARG A 73 -17.52 5.60 3.01
CA ARG A 73 -16.45 5.23 2.08
C ARG A 73 -16.33 3.71 1.89
N LEU A 74 -16.58 2.98 2.97
CA LEU A 74 -16.66 1.52 2.95
C LEU A 74 -18.09 1.06 2.57
N GLY A 75 -19.02 1.90 2.15
CA GLY A 75 -20.37 1.45 1.78
C GLY A 75 -21.10 0.68 2.88
N HIS A 76 -20.83 1.02 4.15
CA HIS A 76 -21.51 0.49 5.33
C HIS A 76 -22.40 1.56 5.94
N SER A 77 -23.54 1.15 6.51
CA SER A 77 -24.29 2.03 7.41
C SER A 77 -23.54 2.19 8.74
N MET A 78 -23.56 3.39 9.31
CA MET A 78 -23.07 3.61 10.67
C MET A 78 -24.11 3.10 11.67
N PRO A 79 -23.75 2.24 12.63
CA PRO A 79 -24.67 1.75 13.64
C PRO A 79 -24.93 2.79 14.75
N GLY A 80 -26.05 2.62 15.45
CA GLY A 80 -26.40 3.39 16.65
C GLY A 80 -26.77 4.85 16.39
N ILE A 81 -26.82 5.64 17.47
CA ILE A 81 -27.30 7.03 17.44
C ILE A 81 -26.45 7.93 16.52
N GLY A 82 -25.17 7.60 16.35
CA GLY A 82 -24.29 8.30 15.43
C GLY A 82 -24.76 8.21 13.98
N GLY A 83 -25.34 7.07 13.55
CA GLY A 83 -25.89 6.92 12.21
C GLY A 83 -27.14 7.75 11.94
N THR A 84 -27.82 8.22 13.00
CA THR A 84 -28.99 9.08 12.90
C THR A 84 -28.61 10.55 12.72
N TYR A 85 -27.56 11.01 13.41
CA TYR A 85 -27.21 12.44 13.47
C TYR A 85 -25.98 12.83 12.66
N ALA A 86 -25.07 11.89 12.40
CA ALA A 86 -23.86 12.20 11.65
C ALA A 86 -24.13 12.12 10.14
N HIS A 87 -23.72 13.16 9.43
CA HIS A 87 -23.77 13.20 7.98
C HIS A 87 -22.38 13.49 7.41
N VAL A 88 -22.10 12.90 6.25
CA VAL A 88 -20.89 13.21 5.50
C VAL A 88 -21.04 14.58 4.85
N SER A 89 -20.14 15.50 5.18
CA SER A 89 -20.09 16.81 4.54
C SER A 89 -19.12 16.84 3.35
N LEU A 90 -19.26 17.86 2.50
CA LEU A 90 -18.31 18.10 1.40
C LEU A 90 -16.90 18.36 1.92
N LEU A 91 -16.76 19.16 2.99
CA LEU A 91 -15.48 19.44 3.64
C LEU A 91 -14.77 18.15 4.10
N MET A 92 -15.51 17.21 4.69
CA MET A 92 -14.97 15.91 5.10
C MET A 92 -14.42 15.12 3.90
N ARG A 93 -15.14 15.13 2.78
CA ARG A 93 -14.71 14.46 1.53
C ARG A 93 -13.47 15.12 0.93
N ASP A 94 -13.41 16.45 0.94
CA ASP A 94 -12.26 17.19 0.44
C ASP A 94 -11.02 16.93 1.30
N GLN A 95 -11.16 16.95 2.63
CA GLN A 95 -10.08 16.61 3.55
C GLN A 95 -9.59 15.18 3.36
N LEU A 96 -10.51 14.21 3.18
CA LEU A 96 -10.14 12.82 2.89
C LEU A 96 -9.36 12.71 1.59
N ARG A 97 -9.81 13.39 0.52
CA ARG A 97 -9.11 13.40 -0.77
C ARG A 97 -7.69 13.96 -0.61
N THR A 98 -7.53 15.09 0.07
CA THR A 98 -6.22 15.71 0.32
C THR A 98 -5.30 14.77 1.10
N ARG A 99 -5.80 14.11 2.16
CA ARG A 99 -4.99 13.19 2.97
C ARG A 99 -4.60 11.92 2.21
N LEU A 100 -5.51 11.36 1.41
CA LEU A 100 -5.20 10.20 0.55
C LEU A 100 -4.22 10.57 -0.56
N GLN A 101 -4.33 11.78 -1.13
CA GLN A 101 -3.38 12.30 -2.10
C GLN A 101 -1.98 12.42 -1.49
N ALA A 102 -1.86 13.02 -0.31
CA ALA A 102 -0.58 13.13 0.39
C ALA A 102 0.03 11.75 0.69
N ARG A 103 -0.79 10.78 1.10
CA ARG A 103 -0.35 9.39 1.31
C ARG A 103 0.16 8.75 0.02
N TRP A 104 -0.53 8.95 -1.10
CA TRP A 104 -0.10 8.46 -2.41
C TRP A 104 1.24 9.07 -2.81
N GLU A 105 1.41 10.37 -2.60
CA GLU A 105 2.64 11.08 -2.92
C GLU A 105 3.82 10.58 -2.08
N ALA A 106 3.64 10.41 -0.77
CA ALA A 106 4.66 9.82 0.11
C ALA A 106 5.02 8.40 -0.32
N ALA A 107 4.03 7.58 -0.72
CA ALA A 107 4.28 6.22 -1.21
C ALA A 107 5.11 6.21 -2.51
N LEU A 108 5.01 7.25 -3.36
CA LEU A 108 5.87 7.39 -4.53
C LEU A 108 7.32 7.72 -4.16
N ASP A 109 7.55 8.52 -3.11
CA ASP A 109 8.89 8.82 -2.60
C ASP A 109 9.53 7.58 -1.97
N GLU A 110 8.78 6.84 -1.17
CA GLU A 110 9.20 5.54 -0.64
C GLU A 110 9.51 4.55 -1.77
N ARG A 111 8.65 4.50 -2.79
CA ARG A 111 8.87 3.65 -3.97
C ARG A 111 10.14 4.07 -4.72
N LEU A 112 10.43 5.36 -4.83
CA LEU A 112 11.64 5.88 -5.48
C LEU A 112 12.90 5.45 -4.72
N ALA A 113 12.88 5.52 -3.39
CA ALA A 113 13.98 5.10 -2.53
C ALA A 113 14.28 3.59 -2.65
N ILE A 114 13.26 2.76 -2.90
CA ILE A 114 13.43 1.32 -3.14
C ILE A 114 14.07 1.05 -4.50
N CYS A 115 13.58 1.70 -5.57
CA CYS A 115 14.14 1.54 -6.91
C CYS A 115 13.77 2.74 -7.81
N PRO A 116 14.74 3.39 -8.48
CA PRO A 116 14.50 4.64 -9.21
C PRO A 116 13.68 4.48 -10.50
N THR A 117 13.45 3.25 -10.96
CA THR A 117 12.72 2.95 -12.19
C THR A 117 11.63 1.91 -11.97
N SER A 118 10.70 1.83 -12.93
CA SER A 118 9.66 0.81 -12.95
C SER A 118 9.48 0.28 -14.37
N PRO A 119 9.22 -1.03 -14.54
CA PRO A 119 8.78 -1.52 -15.84
C PRO A 119 7.36 -1.08 -16.20
N VAL A 120 6.54 -0.65 -15.24
CA VAL A 120 5.20 -0.11 -15.49
C VAL A 120 5.35 1.33 -16.03
N PRO A 121 4.96 1.64 -17.28
CA PRO A 121 5.28 2.91 -17.93
C PRO A 121 4.74 4.13 -17.18
N LEU A 122 3.49 4.06 -16.70
CA LEU A 122 2.86 5.14 -15.94
C LEU A 122 3.63 5.43 -14.64
N LEU A 123 3.95 4.39 -13.87
CA LEU A 123 4.73 4.55 -12.64
C LEU A 123 6.14 5.04 -12.95
N ASN A 124 6.77 4.55 -14.02
CA ASN A 124 8.10 5.02 -14.43
C ASN A 124 8.11 6.51 -14.76
N LYS A 125 7.06 7.01 -15.44
CA LYS A 125 6.89 8.44 -15.72
C LYS A 125 6.74 9.26 -14.44
N LEU A 126 5.95 8.79 -13.47
CA LEU A 126 5.81 9.45 -12.16
C LEU A 126 7.13 9.49 -11.39
N LEU A 127 7.87 8.39 -11.35
CA LEU A 127 9.18 8.31 -10.70
C LEU A 127 10.23 9.18 -11.42
N ALA A 128 10.17 9.28 -12.75
CA ALA A 128 11.02 10.19 -13.52
C ALA A 128 10.73 11.66 -13.17
N GLY A 129 9.45 12.05 -13.07
CA GLY A 129 9.06 13.39 -12.65
C GLY A 129 9.60 13.75 -11.27
N ARG A 130 9.50 12.84 -10.30
CA ARG A 130 10.01 13.06 -8.93
C ARG A 130 11.52 13.22 -8.86
N ARG A 131 12.27 12.44 -9.65
CA ARG A 131 13.74 12.59 -9.72
C ARG A 131 14.18 13.92 -10.32
N ALA A 132 13.36 14.55 -11.16
CA ALA A 132 13.67 15.85 -11.74
C ALA A 132 13.42 17.01 -10.77
N THR A 133 12.65 16.77 -9.71
CA THR A 133 12.29 17.76 -8.68
C THR A 133 13.05 17.60 -7.37
N ALA A 134 13.79 16.50 -7.21
CA ALA A 134 14.62 16.19 -6.04
C ALA A 134 16.03 16.77 -6.23
#